data_AF-A0A8H6X9M5-F1
#
_entry.id   AF-A0A8H6X9M5-F1
#
_cell.length_a   1.000
_cell.length_b   1.000
_cell.length_c   1.000
_cell.angle_alpha   90.00
_cell.angle_beta   90.00
_cell.angle_gamma   90.00
#
_symmetry.space_group_name_H-M   'P 1'
#
loop_
_entity.id
_entity.type
_entity.pdbx_description
1 polymer ?
#
loop_
_entity_poly.entity_id
_entity_poly.type
_entity_poly.pdbx_seq_one_letter_code
_entity_poly.pdbx_strand_id
1 'polypeptide(L)'
;MAVPPKFHGSDLFGDNLISLVIECISDWGNDDFRPEHSFCWAVIQAEFPNKLRLPAHCPHIAVSNESAFWPEDFVQALIYAGERVTTEKIQDFLRSNSPDTIPEEVFEFYHRHIDEARKKFIQEGMMNGTLRGIAATDAFLSHILPRRVLAAVTTAHTRIIPGRDCPPGRENETNEEVAAAVSDTLLALRDTIVKRKFPGQRTITGKILMSDLVVDALANRARAITSLDALKQAVNWVWASELGAEVVEAIQARLLDFPDLERLARGRESTGKGARSA
;
A
#
# COMPACT_ATOMS: atom_id res chain seq x y z
N MET A 1 33.98 -12.81 -31.70
CA MET A 1 33.17 -12.74 -30.46
C MET A 1 32.52 -14.10 -30.27
N ALA A 2 32.85 -14.81 -29.20
CA ALA A 2 32.23 -16.10 -28.90
C ALA A 2 30.79 -15.87 -28.45
N VAL A 3 29.84 -16.56 -29.07
CA VAL A 3 28.44 -16.58 -28.61
C VAL A 3 28.44 -17.28 -27.25
N PRO A 4 27.92 -16.65 -26.18
CA PRO A 4 27.86 -17.29 -24.87
C PRO A 4 27.01 -18.57 -24.96
N PRO A 5 27.33 -19.62 -24.18
CA PRO A 5 26.55 -20.86 -24.19
C PRO A 5 25.10 -20.57 -23.80
N LYS A 6 24.16 -21.21 -24.48
CA LYS A 6 22.75 -21.23 -24.04
C LYS A 6 22.67 -22.04 -22.76
N PHE A 7 22.61 -21.37 -21.61
CA PHE A 7 22.30 -21.99 -20.34
C PHE A 7 20.79 -21.96 -20.14
N HIS A 8 20.22 -23.11 -19.79
CA HIS A 8 18.82 -23.24 -19.39
C HIS A 8 18.71 -22.74 -17.95
N GLY A 9 18.50 -21.43 -17.77
CA GLY A 9 17.91 -20.94 -16.52
C GLY A 9 16.56 -21.65 -16.33
N SER A 10 16.16 -21.96 -15.09
CA SER A 10 14.88 -22.62 -14.88
C SER A 10 13.79 -21.71 -15.46
N ASP A 11 12.97 -22.23 -16.38
CA ASP A 11 11.82 -21.49 -16.92
C ASP A 11 10.90 -21.02 -15.76
N LEU A 12 10.94 -21.74 -14.64
CA LEU A 12 10.30 -21.37 -13.37
C LEU A 12 10.77 -20.02 -12.82
N PHE A 13 12.04 -19.62 -12.93
CA PHE A 13 12.49 -18.40 -12.26
C PHE A 13 12.01 -17.12 -12.96
N GLY A 14 12.13 -17.09 -14.29
CA GLY A 14 11.66 -15.97 -15.10
C GLY A 14 10.15 -15.75 -14.98
N ASP A 15 9.39 -16.86 -14.98
CA ASP A 15 7.93 -16.83 -14.94
C ASP A 15 7.35 -16.70 -13.52
N ASN A 16 8.02 -17.17 -12.46
CA ASN A 16 7.45 -17.21 -11.09
C ASN A 16 7.93 -16.13 -10.13
N LEU A 17 9.00 -15.38 -10.42
CA LEU A 17 9.36 -14.25 -9.54
C LEU A 17 8.28 -13.15 -9.54
N ILE A 18 7.51 -13.09 -10.63
CA ILE A 18 6.34 -12.22 -10.78
C ILE A 18 5.18 -12.69 -9.90
N SER A 19 5.15 -13.98 -9.54
CA SER A 19 4.00 -14.64 -8.93
C SER A 19 4.05 -14.69 -7.38
N LEU A 20 5.23 -14.94 -6.80
CA LEU A 20 5.33 -15.22 -5.36
C LEU A 20 5.21 -14.00 -4.43
N VAL A 21 5.39 -12.78 -4.93
CA VAL A 21 5.36 -11.60 -4.04
C VAL A 21 3.92 -11.25 -3.59
N ILE A 22 2.88 -11.87 -4.18
CA ILE A 22 1.47 -11.67 -3.82
C ILE A 22 0.79 -13.03 -3.61
N GLU A 23 1.18 -13.73 -2.56
CA GLU A 23 0.36 -14.82 -1.99
C GLU A 23 0.01 -14.58 -0.50
N CYS A 24 0.53 -13.52 0.12
CA CYS A 24 0.22 -13.17 1.51
C CYS A 24 -0.86 -12.08 1.66
N ILE A 25 -1.64 -11.81 0.60
CA ILE A 25 -2.75 -10.86 0.63
C ILE A 25 -4.03 -11.59 0.22
N SER A 26 -4.70 -12.23 1.17
CA SER A 26 -6.11 -12.61 1.01
C SER A 26 -6.91 -11.91 2.09
N ASP A 27 -7.57 -10.81 1.72
CA ASP A 27 -8.82 -10.33 2.36
C ASP A 27 -9.54 -9.21 1.56
N TRP A 28 -9.28 -9.04 0.26
CA TRP A 28 -9.99 -8.05 -0.58
C TRP A 28 -10.53 -8.69 -1.86
N GLY A 29 -11.81 -8.43 -2.14
CA GLY A 29 -12.64 -9.09 -3.17
C GLY A 29 -12.35 -8.73 -4.64
N ASN A 30 -13.12 -9.38 -5.52
CA ASN A 30 -12.86 -9.73 -6.93
C ASN A 30 -12.94 -8.63 -8.02
N ASP A 31 -12.91 -7.33 -7.73
CA ASP A 31 -13.46 -6.35 -8.68
C ASP A 31 -12.50 -5.72 -9.73
N ASP A 32 -11.24 -6.17 -9.84
CA ASP A 32 -10.27 -5.61 -10.81
C ASP A 32 -9.75 -6.66 -11.82
N PHE A 33 -10.63 -7.33 -12.58
CA PHE A 33 -10.23 -8.27 -13.65
C PHE A 33 -10.25 -7.64 -15.06
N ARG A 34 -9.14 -7.72 -15.82
CA ARG A 34 -9.09 -7.46 -17.27
C ARG A 34 -8.61 -8.71 -18.04
N PRO A 35 -9.48 -9.35 -18.85
CA PRO A 35 -9.20 -10.66 -19.48
C PRO A 35 -8.05 -10.72 -20.50
N GLU A 36 -7.69 -9.58 -21.10
CA GLU A 36 -6.76 -9.50 -22.23
C GLU A 36 -5.26 -9.82 -21.94
N HIS A 37 -4.87 -10.20 -20.72
CA HIS A 37 -3.48 -10.52 -20.34
C HIS A 37 -3.25 -11.97 -19.84
N SER A 38 -4.16 -12.90 -20.14
CA SER A 38 -4.26 -14.22 -19.47
C SER A 38 -3.42 -15.38 -20.02
N PHE A 39 -2.33 -15.14 -20.77
CA PHE A 39 -1.55 -16.24 -21.38
C PHE A 39 -0.89 -17.18 -20.36
N CYS A 40 -0.52 -16.68 -19.18
CA CYS A 40 0.12 -17.50 -18.12
C CYS A 40 -0.87 -18.38 -17.33
N TRP A 41 -2.18 -18.13 -17.41
CA TRP A 41 -3.17 -18.86 -16.58
C TRP A 41 -3.37 -20.31 -17.01
N ALA A 42 -3.21 -20.61 -18.30
CA ALA A 42 -3.35 -21.97 -18.83
C ALA A 42 -2.18 -22.90 -18.46
N VAL A 43 -0.99 -22.34 -18.27
CA VAL A 43 0.24 -23.10 -17.90
C VAL A 43 0.21 -23.49 -16.42
N ILE A 44 -0.27 -22.58 -15.55
CA ILE A 44 -0.36 -22.81 -14.10
C ILE A 44 -1.40 -23.91 -13.76
N GLN A 45 -2.52 -23.99 -14.48
CA GLN A 45 -3.50 -25.06 -14.29
C GLN A 45 -3.02 -26.44 -14.79
N ALA A 46 -2.12 -26.49 -15.77
CA ALA A 46 -1.63 -27.74 -16.35
C ALA A 46 -0.56 -28.42 -15.48
N GLU A 47 0.30 -27.65 -14.81
CA GLU A 47 1.47 -28.17 -14.09
C GLU A 47 1.20 -28.52 -12.60
N PHE A 48 0.20 -27.92 -11.94
CA PHE A 48 -0.04 -28.11 -10.50
C PHE A 48 -1.47 -28.49 -10.05
N PRO A 49 -2.18 -29.43 -10.70
CA PRO A 49 -3.59 -29.71 -10.38
C PRO A 49 -3.85 -30.32 -8.99
N ASN A 50 -2.85 -30.89 -8.30
CA ASN A 50 -3.12 -31.78 -7.14
C ASN A 50 -2.31 -31.52 -5.86
N LYS A 51 -1.51 -30.46 -5.74
CA LYS A 51 -0.67 -30.24 -4.53
C LYS A 51 -0.83 -28.90 -3.82
N LEU A 52 -1.45 -27.90 -4.43
CA LEU A 52 -1.84 -26.68 -3.74
C LEU A 52 -3.30 -26.38 -4.03
N ARG A 53 -4.16 -26.48 -3.01
CA ARG A 53 -5.53 -25.98 -3.08
C ARG A 53 -5.49 -24.45 -3.01
N LEU A 54 -5.28 -23.81 -4.14
CA LEU A 54 -5.39 -22.35 -4.27
C LEU A 54 -6.81 -22.00 -4.74
N PRO A 55 -7.47 -20.97 -4.18
CA PRO A 55 -8.70 -20.41 -4.71
C PRO A 55 -8.44 -19.83 -6.12
N ALA A 56 -9.41 -19.95 -7.02
CA ALA A 56 -9.26 -19.66 -8.45
C ALA A 56 -8.99 -18.19 -8.84
N HIS A 57 -8.73 -17.27 -7.89
CA HIS A 57 -8.68 -15.83 -8.15
C HIS A 57 -7.64 -15.12 -7.26
N CYS A 58 -6.43 -14.89 -7.75
CA CYS A 58 -5.40 -14.08 -7.08
C CYS A 58 -4.52 -13.36 -8.14
N PRO A 59 -4.49 -12.00 -8.20
CA PRO A 59 -3.67 -11.27 -9.17
C PRO A 59 -2.38 -10.66 -8.56
N HIS A 60 -1.29 -10.64 -9.35
CA HIS A 60 0.12 -10.38 -8.98
C HIS A 60 0.66 -8.94 -9.23
N ILE A 61 1.93 -8.70 -8.84
CA ILE A 61 3.07 -7.97 -9.44
C ILE A 61 4.26 -7.81 -8.44
N ALA A 62 5.44 -8.29 -8.85
CA ALA A 62 6.69 -7.52 -8.89
C ALA A 62 7.48 -7.92 -10.16
N VAL A 63 7.98 -6.96 -10.93
CA VAL A 63 8.56 -7.19 -12.27
C VAL A 63 10.00 -7.67 -12.15
N SER A 64 10.23 -8.95 -12.47
CA SER A 64 11.52 -9.46 -12.91
C SER A 64 11.67 -9.16 -14.40
N ASN A 65 12.85 -8.67 -14.80
CA ASN A 65 13.20 -8.61 -16.22
C ASN A 65 13.44 -10.07 -16.66
N GLU A 66 12.72 -10.57 -17.66
CA GLU A 66 12.83 -11.95 -18.18
C GLU A 66 14.27 -12.34 -18.60
N SER A 67 15.18 -11.36 -18.65
CA SER A 67 16.59 -11.49 -18.99
C SER A 67 17.56 -11.21 -17.83
N ALA A 68 17.16 -11.33 -16.56
CA ALA A 68 18.09 -11.13 -15.45
C ALA A 68 19.07 -12.31 -15.34
N PHE A 69 20.33 -12.08 -15.74
CA PHE A 69 21.38 -13.10 -15.69
C PHE A 69 22.38 -12.83 -14.56
N TRP A 70 22.54 -11.56 -14.17
CA TRP A 70 23.45 -11.13 -13.12
C TRP A 70 22.69 -10.46 -11.97
N PRO A 71 23.27 -10.45 -10.74
CA PRO A 71 22.68 -9.73 -9.62
C PRO A 71 22.35 -8.27 -9.95
N GLU A 72 23.17 -7.62 -10.78
CA GLU A 72 22.99 -6.23 -11.18
C GLU A 72 21.73 -6.00 -12.02
N ASP A 73 21.26 -7.02 -12.72
CA ASP A 73 20.05 -6.99 -13.53
C ASP A 73 18.78 -7.01 -12.66
N PHE A 74 18.90 -7.42 -11.39
CA PHE A 74 17.81 -7.35 -10.43
C PHE A 74 17.63 -5.91 -9.91
N VAL A 75 16.42 -5.38 -10.09
CA VAL A 75 16.00 -4.17 -9.38
C VAL A 75 15.99 -4.49 -7.88
N GLN A 76 16.67 -3.65 -7.10
CA GLN A 76 16.67 -3.79 -5.65
C GLN A 76 15.24 -3.63 -5.09
N ALA A 77 14.75 -4.65 -4.41
CA ALA A 77 13.39 -4.77 -3.91
C ALA A 77 13.34 -4.97 -2.39
N LEU A 78 12.38 -4.31 -1.75
CA LEU A 78 12.02 -4.50 -0.34
C LEU A 78 10.60 -5.08 -0.26
N ILE A 79 10.47 -6.27 0.29
CA ILE A 79 9.24 -7.04 0.39
C ILE A 79 8.80 -7.06 1.84
N TYR A 80 7.66 -6.44 2.18
CA TYR A 80 7.17 -6.46 3.55
C TYR A 80 6.27 -7.66 3.82
N ALA A 81 6.55 -8.38 4.90
CA ALA A 81 5.72 -9.44 5.45
C ALA A 81 5.32 -9.16 6.90
N GLY A 82 4.06 -9.45 7.25
CA GLY A 82 3.55 -9.25 8.61
C GLY A 82 4.17 -10.19 9.65
N GLU A 83 4.65 -11.37 9.22
CA GLU A 83 5.20 -12.40 10.10
C GLU A 83 6.67 -12.68 9.82
N ARG A 84 7.41 -12.97 10.90
CA ARG A 84 8.82 -13.38 10.86
C ARG A 84 9.04 -14.61 9.97
N VAL A 85 8.23 -15.65 10.20
CA VAL A 85 8.35 -16.92 9.48
C VAL A 85 8.10 -16.72 7.98
N THR A 86 7.20 -15.80 7.63
CA THR A 86 6.94 -15.45 6.23
C THR A 86 8.12 -14.75 5.58
N THR A 87 8.81 -13.83 6.28
CA THR A 87 10.03 -13.21 5.73
C THR A 87 11.13 -14.23 5.42
N GLU A 88 11.32 -15.23 6.30
CA GLU A 88 12.28 -16.32 6.11
C GLU A 88 11.90 -17.18 4.90
N LYS A 89 10.64 -17.60 4.82
CA LYS A 89 10.12 -18.39 3.68
C LYS A 89 10.25 -17.67 2.33
N ILE A 90 10.02 -16.36 2.31
CA ILE A 90 10.20 -15.55 1.09
C ILE A 90 11.67 -15.57 0.66
N GLN A 91 12.61 -15.37 1.59
CA GLN A 91 14.04 -15.49 1.26
C GLN A 91 14.38 -16.89 0.74
N ASP A 92 13.98 -17.94 1.45
CA ASP A 92 14.26 -19.33 1.08
C ASP A 92 13.72 -19.65 -0.31
N PHE A 93 12.53 -19.17 -0.64
CA PHE A 93 11.97 -19.31 -1.98
C PHE A 93 12.80 -18.57 -3.02
N LEU A 94 13.16 -17.29 -2.77
CA LEU A 94 13.94 -16.49 -3.72
C LEU A 94 15.28 -17.17 -4.02
N ARG A 95 15.94 -17.71 -3.00
CA ARG A 95 17.20 -18.48 -3.14
C ARG A 95 17.00 -19.78 -3.89
N SER A 96 15.98 -20.57 -3.51
CA SER A 96 15.76 -21.89 -4.10
C SER A 96 15.35 -21.85 -5.57
N ASN A 97 14.80 -20.71 -6.01
CA ASN A 97 14.36 -20.55 -7.38
C ASN A 97 15.34 -19.72 -8.21
N SER A 98 16.31 -19.01 -7.61
CA SER A 98 17.24 -18.18 -8.37
C SER A 98 18.11 -18.99 -9.34
N PRO A 99 18.45 -18.43 -10.52
CA PRO A 99 19.37 -19.06 -11.46
C PRO A 99 20.71 -19.21 -10.77
N ASP A 100 21.45 -20.26 -11.10
CA ASP A 100 22.79 -20.53 -10.54
C ASP A 100 23.79 -19.38 -10.71
N THR A 101 23.51 -18.44 -11.62
CA THR A 101 24.32 -17.23 -11.85
C THR A 101 24.09 -16.13 -10.82
N ILE A 102 23.00 -16.18 -10.05
CA ILE A 102 22.67 -15.23 -9.00
C ILE A 102 23.05 -15.84 -7.64
N PRO A 103 24.02 -15.26 -6.90
CA PRO A 103 24.40 -15.78 -5.60
C PRO A 103 23.24 -15.67 -4.60
N GLU A 104 23.02 -16.70 -3.81
CA GLU A 104 21.93 -16.74 -2.81
C GLU A 104 22.04 -15.62 -1.76
N GLU A 105 23.25 -15.10 -1.54
CA GLU A 105 23.56 -14.05 -0.58
C GLU A 105 22.97 -12.69 -0.97
N VAL A 106 22.52 -12.52 -2.22
CA VAL A 106 21.85 -11.28 -2.65
C VAL A 106 20.43 -11.16 -2.11
N PHE A 107 19.87 -12.25 -1.56
CA PHE A 107 18.56 -12.29 -0.94
C PHE A 107 18.68 -12.39 0.58
N GLU A 108 18.12 -11.41 1.29
CA GLU A 108 18.10 -11.37 2.76
C GLU A 108 16.69 -11.28 3.34
N PHE A 109 16.54 -11.66 4.61
CA PHE A 109 15.36 -11.29 5.40
C PHE A 109 15.75 -10.39 6.56
N TYR A 110 14.77 -9.62 7.04
CA TYR A 110 14.93 -8.75 8.19
C TYR A 110 13.73 -8.83 9.12
N HIS A 111 14.00 -9.07 10.40
CA HIS A 111 13.02 -8.92 11.46
C HIS A 111 13.71 -8.49 12.77
N ARG A 112 12.94 -8.08 13.77
CA ARG A 112 13.46 -7.52 15.04
C ARG A 112 14.42 -8.42 15.85
N HIS A 113 14.48 -9.71 15.55
CA HIS A 113 15.19 -10.73 16.35
C HIS A 113 16.47 -11.27 15.69
N ILE A 114 16.86 -10.77 14.51
CA ILE A 114 18.19 -11.06 13.98
C ILE A 114 19.24 -10.29 14.79
N ASP A 115 20.46 -10.79 14.84
CA ASP A 115 21.55 -10.14 15.57
C ASP A 115 21.97 -8.81 14.94
N GLU A 116 22.56 -7.92 15.74
CA GLU A 116 22.94 -6.56 15.31
C GLU A 116 24.00 -6.58 14.19
N ALA A 117 24.87 -7.57 14.14
CA ALA A 117 25.86 -7.69 13.07
C ALA A 117 25.17 -8.01 11.74
N ARG A 118 24.18 -8.90 11.74
CA ARG A 118 23.33 -9.20 10.57
C ARG A 118 22.49 -8.00 10.16
N LYS A 119 21.90 -7.27 11.12
CA LYS A 119 21.19 -6.02 10.82
C LYS A 119 22.10 -5.07 10.06
N LYS A 120 23.30 -4.82 10.59
CA LYS A 120 24.31 -3.93 9.98
C LYS A 120 24.70 -4.37 8.57
N PHE A 121 24.98 -5.67 8.39
CA PHE A 121 25.25 -6.26 7.07
C PHE A 121 24.12 -5.97 6.07
N ILE A 122 22.86 -6.14 6.48
CA ILE A 122 21.71 -5.88 5.61
C ILE A 122 21.60 -4.40 5.25
N GLN A 123 21.82 -3.48 6.20
CA GLN A 123 21.76 -2.04 5.89
C GLN A 123 22.87 -1.64 4.91
N GLU A 124 24.10 -2.09 5.15
CA GLU A 124 25.24 -1.82 4.29
C GLU A 124 25.02 -2.42 2.89
N GLY A 125 24.56 -3.67 2.83
CA GLY A 125 24.26 -4.38 1.59
C GLY A 125 23.11 -3.77 0.80
N MET A 126 22.14 -3.17 1.48
CA MET A 126 21.09 -2.40 0.84
C MET A 126 21.64 -1.07 0.31
N MET A 127 22.45 -0.35 1.09
CA MET A 127 22.99 0.96 0.73
C MET A 127 24.00 0.91 -0.43
N ASN A 128 24.80 -0.15 -0.50
CA ASN A 128 25.79 -0.34 -1.57
C ASN A 128 25.22 -1.11 -2.79
N GLY A 129 24.00 -1.63 -2.69
CA GLY A 129 23.34 -2.39 -3.77
C GLY A 129 23.81 -3.84 -3.93
N THR A 130 24.55 -4.41 -2.96
CA THR A 130 24.94 -5.83 -3.02
C THR A 130 23.77 -6.75 -2.70
N LEU A 131 22.78 -6.30 -1.91
CA LEU A 131 21.53 -7.02 -1.67
C LEU A 131 20.45 -6.57 -2.66
N ARG A 132 19.76 -7.54 -3.25
CA ARG A 132 18.78 -7.34 -4.33
C ARG A 132 17.35 -7.59 -3.90
N GLY A 133 17.10 -8.53 -2.98
CA GLY A 133 15.77 -8.75 -2.41
C GLY A 133 15.86 -8.84 -0.90
N ILE A 134 15.12 -7.99 -0.19
CA ILE A 134 15.05 -8.01 1.27
C ILE A 134 13.60 -8.25 1.70
N ALA A 135 13.32 -9.38 2.34
CA ALA A 135 12.02 -9.66 2.94
C ALA A 135 12.00 -9.17 4.39
N ALA A 136 11.21 -8.16 4.72
CA ALA A 136 11.27 -7.45 6.00
C ALA A 136 9.94 -7.41 6.75
N THR A 137 9.98 -7.43 8.07
CA THR A 137 8.82 -7.01 8.89
C THR A 137 8.80 -5.49 9.08
N ASP A 138 7.73 -4.98 9.69
CA ASP A 138 7.59 -3.58 10.11
C ASP A 138 8.79 -3.03 10.93
N ALA A 139 9.48 -3.90 11.67
CA ALA A 139 10.70 -3.58 12.41
C ALA A 139 11.76 -2.88 11.54
N PHE A 140 11.81 -3.17 10.24
CA PHE A 140 12.75 -2.55 9.31
C PHE A 140 12.53 -1.04 9.15
N LEU A 141 11.26 -0.61 9.05
CA LEU A 141 10.89 0.81 8.94
C LEU A 141 11.32 1.62 10.16
N SER A 142 11.35 0.98 11.33
CA SER A 142 11.70 1.65 12.58
C SER A 142 13.20 1.89 12.73
N HIS A 143 14.04 1.24 11.92
CA HIS A 143 15.50 1.32 12.04
C HIS A 143 16.17 1.90 10.79
N ILE A 144 15.56 1.75 9.61
CA ILE A 144 16.24 1.98 8.33
C ILE A 144 15.23 2.60 7.35
N LEU A 145 15.33 3.91 7.12
CA LEU A 145 14.71 4.56 5.96
C LEU A 145 15.80 5.17 5.08
N PRO A 146 16.36 4.41 4.12
CA PRO A 146 17.24 4.97 3.11
C PRO A 146 16.41 5.63 2.01
N ARG A 147 16.90 6.74 1.48
CA ARG A 147 16.23 7.57 0.45
C ARG A 147 16.10 6.90 -0.94
N ARG A 148 16.39 5.61 -1.11
CA ARG A 148 16.54 4.93 -2.41
C ARG A 148 15.96 3.52 -2.47
N VAL A 149 14.70 3.33 -2.08
CA VAL A 149 13.96 2.10 -2.39
C VAL A 149 13.14 2.32 -3.65
N LEU A 150 13.45 1.57 -4.72
CA LEU A 150 12.81 1.71 -6.03
C LEU A 150 11.45 0.99 -6.11
N ALA A 151 11.27 -0.06 -5.32
CA ALA A 151 10.01 -0.78 -5.19
C ALA A 151 9.83 -1.29 -3.76
N ALA A 152 8.71 -0.92 -3.13
CA ALA A 152 8.26 -1.47 -1.86
C ALA A 152 6.96 -2.23 -2.11
N VAL A 153 6.96 -3.54 -1.87
CA VAL A 153 5.75 -4.36 -1.96
C VAL A 153 5.28 -4.64 -0.54
N THR A 154 4.06 -4.22 -0.21
CA THR A 154 3.50 -4.40 1.13
C THR A 154 2.47 -5.52 1.13
N THR A 155 2.64 -6.50 2.01
CA THR A 155 1.54 -7.39 2.40
C THR A 155 0.67 -6.60 3.38
N ALA A 156 -0.39 -5.98 2.87
CA ALA A 156 -1.28 -5.23 3.72
C ALA A 156 -2.14 -6.20 4.54
N HIS A 157 -1.94 -6.20 5.86
CA HIS A 157 -3.08 -6.16 6.76
C HIS A 157 -3.59 -4.72 6.74
N THR A 158 -4.84 -4.52 6.34
CA THR A 158 -5.51 -3.25 6.58
C THR A 158 -5.69 -3.10 8.09
N ARG A 159 -4.68 -2.57 8.78
CA ARG A 159 -4.94 -1.84 10.03
C ARG A 159 -5.58 -0.52 9.62
N ILE A 160 -6.90 -0.54 9.49
CA ILE A 160 -7.69 0.54 10.11
C ILE A 160 -7.11 0.58 11.52
N ILE A 161 -6.40 1.64 11.90
CA ILE A 161 -5.98 1.80 13.30
C ILE A 161 -7.30 1.81 14.08
N PRO A 162 -7.70 0.72 14.77
CA PRO A 162 -8.73 0.87 15.78
C PRO A 162 -8.07 1.80 16.78
N GLY A 163 -8.71 2.94 17.03
CA GLY A 163 -8.06 4.13 17.56
C GLY A 163 -7.03 3.83 18.65
N ARG A 164 -5.98 4.67 18.71
CA ARG A 164 -5.48 5.08 20.03
C ARG A 164 -6.69 5.24 20.91
N ASP A 165 -6.74 4.53 22.04
CA ASP A 165 -7.85 4.50 22.98
C ASP A 165 -8.38 5.92 23.25
N CYS A 166 -9.29 6.37 22.39
CA CYS A 166 -10.15 7.48 22.66
C CYS A 166 -11.30 6.82 23.41
N PRO A 167 -11.60 7.28 24.64
CA PRO A 167 -12.71 6.73 25.40
C PRO A 167 -13.96 6.76 24.51
N PRO A 168 -14.90 5.81 24.68
CA PRO A 168 -16.07 5.63 23.80
C PRO A 168 -17.06 6.79 23.95
N GLY A 169 -16.67 7.97 23.49
CA GLY A 169 -17.57 8.96 22.95
C GLY A 169 -17.81 8.54 21.52
N ARG A 170 -19.06 8.26 21.16
CA ARG A 170 -19.46 8.15 19.77
C ARG A 170 -19.06 9.45 19.08
N GLU A 171 -17.91 9.47 18.41
CA GLU A 171 -17.67 10.47 17.39
C GLU A 171 -18.85 10.32 16.43
N ASN A 172 -19.62 11.40 16.26
CA ASN A 172 -20.84 11.37 15.49
C ASN A 172 -20.47 10.93 14.07
N GLU A 173 -20.75 9.66 13.76
CA GLU A 173 -20.65 9.16 12.40
C GLU A 173 -21.42 10.12 11.51
N THR A 174 -20.76 10.53 10.43
CA THR A 174 -21.37 11.44 9.47
C THR A 174 -22.60 10.73 8.90
N ASN A 175 -23.73 11.44 8.80
CA ASN A 175 -24.94 10.90 8.18
C ASN A 175 -24.58 10.32 6.79
N GLU A 176 -25.11 9.14 6.46
CA GLU A 176 -24.85 8.41 5.22
C GLU A 176 -25.02 9.30 3.97
N GLU A 177 -26.03 10.17 3.93
CA GLU A 177 -26.25 11.10 2.83
C GLU A 177 -25.09 12.10 2.67
N VAL A 178 -24.57 12.61 3.79
CA VAL A 178 -23.44 13.54 3.82
C VAL A 178 -22.15 12.81 3.46
N ALA A 179 -21.97 11.57 3.95
CA ALA A 179 -20.80 10.75 3.62
C ALA A 179 -20.76 10.46 2.12
N ALA A 180 -21.86 10.00 1.52
CA ALA A 180 -21.96 9.78 0.08
C ALA A 180 -21.66 11.05 -0.73
N ALA A 181 -22.26 12.18 -0.35
CA ALA A 181 -22.05 13.46 -1.01
C ALA A 181 -20.59 13.96 -0.93
N VAL A 182 -19.90 13.68 0.18
CA VAL A 182 -18.47 14.00 0.35
C VAL A 182 -17.61 13.02 -0.46
N SER A 183 -17.91 11.73 -0.47
CA SER A 183 -17.21 10.74 -1.29
C SER A 183 -17.21 11.12 -2.77
N ASP A 184 -18.38 11.46 -3.33
CA ASP A 184 -18.50 11.92 -4.72
C ASP A 184 -17.64 13.15 -5.00
N THR A 185 -17.62 14.10 -4.07
CA THR A 185 -16.81 15.32 -4.16
C THR A 185 -15.32 15.00 -4.18
N LEU A 186 -14.88 14.09 -3.31
CA LEU A 186 -13.47 13.67 -3.21
C LEU A 186 -13.02 12.88 -4.44
N LEU A 187 -13.88 12.01 -4.99
CA LEU A 187 -13.61 11.28 -6.24
C LEU A 187 -13.44 12.24 -7.42
N ALA A 188 -14.32 13.23 -7.55
CA ALA A 188 -14.21 14.26 -8.59
C ALA A 188 -12.96 15.14 -8.41
N LEU A 189 -12.64 15.52 -7.16
CA LEU A 189 -11.45 16.28 -6.84
C LEU A 189 -10.18 15.50 -7.20
N ARG A 190 -10.13 14.22 -6.85
CA ARG A 190 -9.02 13.32 -7.15
C ARG A 190 -8.71 13.28 -8.64
N ASP A 191 -9.72 13.13 -9.48
CA ASP A 191 -9.54 13.13 -10.94
C ASP A 191 -9.09 14.49 -11.48
N THR A 192 -9.59 15.57 -10.87
CA THR A 192 -9.18 16.94 -11.21
C THR A 192 -7.71 17.19 -10.87
N ILE A 193 -7.25 16.73 -9.70
CA ILE A 193 -5.84 16.85 -9.28
C ILE A 193 -4.94 16.07 -10.24
N VAL A 194 -5.32 14.84 -10.61
CA VAL A 194 -4.53 14.04 -11.56
C VAL A 194 -4.37 14.74 -12.89
N LYS A 195 -5.47 15.23 -13.48
CA LYS A 195 -5.44 15.97 -14.75
C LYS A 195 -4.59 17.23 -14.68
N ARG A 196 -4.64 17.95 -13.55
CA ARG A 196 -3.94 19.23 -13.35
C ARG A 196 -2.45 19.06 -13.05
N LYS A 197 -2.09 18.20 -12.10
CA LYS A 197 -0.72 18.04 -11.60
C LYS A 197 0.10 17.01 -12.37
N PHE A 198 -0.54 16.04 -13.01
CA PHE A 198 0.12 14.93 -13.72
C PHE A 198 -0.38 14.79 -15.17
N PRO A 199 -0.34 15.86 -15.98
CA PRO A 199 -0.87 15.83 -17.33
C PRO A 199 -0.10 14.80 -18.19
N GLY A 200 -0.84 13.91 -18.85
CA GLY A 200 -0.29 12.90 -19.76
C GLY A 200 0.42 11.73 -19.09
N GLN A 201 0.52 11.68 -17.76
CA GLN A 201 1.07 10.53 -17.05
C GLN A 201 0.06 9.37 -17.02
N ARG A 202 0.52 8.16 -17.32
CA ARG A 202 -0.30 6.95 -17.25
C ARG A 202 -0.16 6.20 -15.91
N THR A 203 0.92 6.46 -15.18
CA THR A 203 1.25 5.73 -13.95
C THR A 203 0.52 6.28 -12.75
N ILE A 204 0.37 7.60 -12.62
CA ILE A 204 -0.32 8.21 -11.48
C ILE A 204 -1.81 8.32 -11.80
N THR A 205 -2.57 7.36 -11.31
CA THR A 205 -4.03 7.35 -11.40
C THR A 205 -4.66 8.03 -10.17
N GLY A 206 -5.95 8.35 -10.25
CA GLY A 206 -6.69 8.88 -9.10
C GLY A 206 -6.58 7.96 -7.89
N LYS A 207 -6.81 6.65 -8.09
CA LYS A 207 -6.77 5.63 -7.04
C LYS A 207 -5.39 5.53 -6.34
N ILE A 208 -4.28 5.76 -7.07
CA ILE A 208 -2.93 5.83 -6.47
C ILE A 208 -2.74 7.09 -5.65
N LEU A 209 -3.27 8.22 -6.12
CA LEU A 209 -3.20 9.50 -5.41
C LEU A 209 -4.02 9.46 -4.11
N MET A 210 -5.24 8.96 -4.19
CA MET A 210 -6.21 8.88 -3.10
C MET A 210 -7.05 7.62 -3.29
N SER A 211 -6.71 6.56 -2.55
CA SER A 211 -7.41 5.29 -2.64
C SER A 211 -8.84 5.42 -2.12
N ASP A 212 -9.72 4.50 -2.54
CA ASP A 212 -11.12 4.52 -2.14
C ASP A 212 -11.27 4.39 -0.60
N LEU A 213 -10.36 3.67 0.06
CA LEU A 213 -10.29 3.61 1.53
C LEU A 213 -9.99 4.95 2.19
N VAL A 214 -9.14 5.78 1.56
CA VAL A 214 -8.88 7.14 2.06
C VAL A 214 -10.12 8.00 1.85
N VAL A 215 -10.79 7.87 0.71
CA VAL A 215 -12.06 8.57 0.42
C VAL A 215 -13.11 8.22 1.47
N ASP A 216 -13.36 6.93 1.72
CA ASP A 216 -14.35 6.45 2.68
C ASP A 216 -14.02 6.90 4.11
N ALA A 217 -12.75 6.80 4.52
CA ALA A 217 -12.32 7.24 5.84
C ALA A 217 -12.53 8.75 6.06
N LEU A 218 -12.26 9.57 5.03
CA LEU A 218 -12.47 11.01 5.07
C LEU A 218 -13.97 11.36 5.06
N ALA A 219 -14.76 10.71 4.21
CA ALA A 219 -16.20 10.93 4.09
C ALA A 219 -16.95 10.60 5.39
N ASN A 220 -16.64 9.45 6.01
CA ASN A 220 -17.24 9.04 7.28
C ASN A 220 -16.92 10.01 8.44
N ARG A 221 -15.79 10.72 8.35
CA ARG A 221 -15.32 11.68 9.35
C ARG A 221 -15.42 13.14 8.89
N ALA A 222 -16.17 13.42 7.83
CA ALA A 222 -16.16 14.72 7.17
C ALA A 222 -16.40 15.90 8.14
N ARG A 223 -17.36 15.76 9.06
CA ARG A 223 -17.70 16.81 10.04
C ARG A 223 -16.60 17.08 11.07
N ALA A 224 -15.71 16.13 11.33
CA ALA A 224 -14.57 16.29 12.23
C ALA A 224 -13.36 16.95 11.55
N ILE A 225 -13.30 16.93 10.22
CA ILE A 225 -12.17 17.43 9.44
C ILE A 225 -12.35 18.94 9.20
N THR A 226 -12.00 19.74 10.21
CA THR A 226 -12.07 21.22 10.13
C THR A 226 -10.73 21.88 9.81
N SER A 227 -9.64 21.12 9.76
CA SER A 227 -8.29 21.63 9.51
C SER A 227 -7.40 20.54 8.90
N LEU A 228 -6.25 20.96 8.38
CA LEU A 228 -5.23 20.04 7.87
C LEU A 228 -4.72 19.07 8.95
N ASP A 229 -4.59 19.54 10.19
CA ASP A 229 -4.16 18.69 11.30
C ASP A 229 -5.22 17.64 11.66
N ALA A 230 -6.50 18.03 11.64
CA ALA A 230 -7.60 17.09 11.83
C ALA A 230 -7.62 16.02 10.72
N LEU A 231 -7.36 16.41 9.46
CA LEU A 231 -7.22 15.47 8.36
C LEU A 231 -6.06 14.48 8.58
N LYS A 232 -4.88 14.97 8.97
CA LYS A 232 -3.70 14.14 9.24
C LYS A 232 -3.89 13.18 10.42
N GLN A 233 -4.71 13.57 11.39
CA GLN A 233 -5.11 12.70 12.50
C GLN A 233 -6.14 11.66 12.08
N ALA A 234 -7.06 12.03 11.18
CA ALA A 234 -8.12 11.15 10.70
C ALA A 234 -7.59 10.05 9.79
N VAL A 235 -6.60 10.33 8.94
CA VAL A 235 -6.04 9.36 8.00
C VAL A 235 -4.53 9.53 7.82
N ASN A 236 -3.79 8.41 7.83
CA ASN A 236 -2.38 8.40 7.46
C ASN A 236 -2.23 8.38 5.93
N TRP A 237 -2.37 9.54 5.30
CA TRP A 237 -2.30 9.71 3.86
C TRP A 237 -1.01 10.45 3.46
N VAL A 238 -0.16 9.80 2.66
CA VAL A 238 1.18 10.31 2.30
C VAL A 238 1.14 11.68 1.62
N TRP A 239 0.07 11.98 0.87
CA TRP A 239 -0.10 13.25 0.17
C TRP A 239 -0.78 14.34 1.03
N ALA A 240 -1.12 14.06 2.29
CA ALA A 240 -1.82 15.02 3.15
C ALA A 240 -1.09 16.36 3.27
N SER A 241 0.25 16.35 3.33
CA SER A 241 1.02 17.61 3.43
C SER A 241 0.96 18.46 2.17
N GLU A 242 0.78 17.86 0.98
CA GLU A 242 0.77 18.59 -0.29
C GLU A 242 -0.64 18.92 -0.77
N LEU A 243 -1.59 17.99 -0.57
CA LEU A 243 -2.96 18.07 -1.09
C LEU A 243 -4.02 18.23 -0.01
N GLY A 244 -3.66 18.08 1.27
CA GLY A 244 -4.63 18.06 2.36
C GLY A 244 -5.41 19.37 2.52
N ALA A 245 -4.80 20.53 2.22
CA ALA A 245 -5.52 21.80 2.27
C ALA A 245 -6.68 21.86 1.27
N GLU A 246 -6.45 21.43 0.02
CA GLU A 246 -7.47 21.39 -1.04
C GLU A 246 -8.57 20.37 -0.72
N VAL A 247 -8.21 19.24 -0.10
CA VAL A 247 -9.18 18.24 0.39
C VAL A 247 -10.04 18.78 1.52
N VAL A 248 -9.44 19.45 2.51
CA VAL A 248 -10.20 20.07 3.62
C VAL A 248 -11.16 21.13 3.09
N GLU A 249 -10.70 21.98 2.17
CA GLU A 249 -11.54 22.99 1.53
C GLU A 249 -12.73 22.36 0.78
N ALA A 250 -12.51 21.31 0.00
CA ALA A 250 -13.57 20.61 -0.72
C ALA A 250 -14.60 19.97 0.22
N ILE A 251 -14.13 19.34 1.32
CA ILE A 251 -15.02 18.78 2.35
C ILE A 251 -15.85 19.90 2.99
N GLN A 252 -15.21 21.01 3.38
CA GLN A 252 -15.90 22.13 4.02
C GLN A 252 -16.92 22.80 3.11
N ALA A 253 -16.56 23.02 1.85
CA ALA A 253 -17.47 23.55 0.84
C ALA A 253 -18.70 22.66 0.70
N ARG A 254 -18.50 21.34 0.65
CA ARG A 254 -19.62 20.38 0.54
C ARG A 254 -20.50 20.35 1.79
N LEU A 255 -19.92 20.49 2.98
CA LEU A 255 -20.68 20.51 4.23
C LEU A 255 -21.61 21.73 4.38
N LEU A 256 -21.40 22.81 3.62
CA LEU A 256 -22.31 23.96 3.60
C LEU A 256 -23.70 23.60 3.06
N ASP A 257 -23.78 22.61 2.17
CA ASP A 257 -25.05 22.10 1.62
C ASP A 257 -25.83 21.26 2.65
N PHE A 258 -25.15 20.79 3.72
CA PHE A 258 -25.71 19.90 4.74
C PHE A 258 -25.56 20.49 6.15
N PRO A 259 -26.26 21.61 6.44
CA PRO A 259 -26.16 22.29 7.72
C PRO A 259 -26.54 21.35 8.87
N ASP A 260 -25.71 21.34 9.90
CA ASP A 260 -25.97 20.56 11.12
C ASP A 260 -27.05 21.27 11.96
N LEU A 261 -28.31 20.93 11.71
CA LEU A 261 -29.47 21.52 12.38
C LEU A 261 -29.41 21.33 13.90
N GLU A 262 -28.86 20.22 14.38
CA GLU A 262 -28.73 19.96 15.82
C GLU A 262 -27.66 20.86 16.47
N ARG A 263 -26.54 21.08 15.78
CA ARG A 263 -25.50 22.01 16.25
C ARG A 263 -26.01 23.46 16.22
N LEU A 264 -26.81 23.83 15.23
CA LEU A 264 -27.48 25.13 15.17
C LEU A 264 -28.51 25.29 16.31
N ALA A 265 -29.26 24.24 16.64
CA ALA A 265 -30.19 24.26 17.76
C ALA A 265 -29.47 24.42 19.11
N ARG A 266 -28.40 23.65 19.34
CA ARG A 266 -27.58 23.73 20.57
C ARG A 266 -26.93 25.10 20.77
N GLY A 267 -26.46 25.75 19.70
CA GLY A 267 -25.86 27.09 19.77
C GLY A 267 -26.83 28.20 20.20
N ARG A 268 -28.13 28.04 19.89
CA ARG A 268 -29.17 29.00 20.32
C ARG A 268 -29.53 28.84 21.81
N GLU A 269 -29.45 27.62 22.34
CA GLU A 269 -29.72 27.37 23.76
C GLU A 269 -28.58 27.86 24.67
N SER A 270 -27.32 27.75 24.23
CA SER A 270 -26.17 28.23 25.01
C SER A 270 -26.13 29.75 25.11
N THR A 271 -26.62 30.47 24.10
CA THR A 271 -26.67 31.95 24.10
C THR A 271 -27.82 32.50 24.95
N GLY A 272 -28.92 31.76 25.11
CA GLY A 272 -30.06 32.18 25.94
C GLY A 272 -29.83 32.10 27.47
N LYS A 273 -28.94 31.21 27.94
CA LYS A 273 -28.67 31.04 29.38
C LYS A 273 -27.80 32.13 30.00
N GLY A 274 -27.08 32.92 29.20
CA GLY A 274 -26.24 34.03 29.70
C GLY A 274 -27.00 35.32 30.05
N ALA A 275 -28.27 35.45 29.63
CA ALA A 275 -29.01 36.72 29.72
C ALA A 275 -29.99 36.84 30.90
N ARG A 276 -30.08 35.84 31.80
CA ARG A 276 -31.02 35.85 32.95
C ARG A 276 -30.37 36.04 34.33
N SER A 277 -29.12 36.51 34.38
CA SER A 277 -28.39 36.73 35.64
C SER A 277 -28.00 38.19 35.88
N ALA A 278 -28.74 39.14 35.30
CA ALA A 278 -28.64 40.57 35.59
C ALA A 278 -29.96 41.09 36.15
#